data_AF-A0A3L9YFB2-F1
#
_entry.id   AF-A0A3L9YFB2-F1
#
_cell.length_a   1.000
_cell.length_b   1.000
_cell.length_c   1.000
_cell.angle_alpha   90.00
_cell.angle_beta   90.00
_cell.angle_gamma   90.00
#
_symmetry.space_group_name_H-M   'P 1'
#
loop_
_entity.id
_entity.type
_entity.pdbx_description
1 polymer ?
#
loop_
_entity_poly.entity_id
_entity_poly.type
_entity_poly.pdbx_seq_one_letter_code
_entity_poly.pdbx_strand_id
1 'polypeptide(L)'
;MQLHELIGYLAACLTTCSFVPQALHTFRTRDVSGISLGMYSVFTVGVALWLAYGLALAAWPIVVANAITLALAGTILGMKVLYGVRRPD
;
A
#
# COMPACT_ATOMS: atom_id res chain seq x y z
N MET A 1 -21.21 -1.02 18.19
CA MET A 1 -20.78 -0.92 16.78
C MET A 1 -21.80 -1.64 15.92
N GLN A 2 -22.18 -1.02 14.82
CA GLN A 2 -23.06 -1.64 13.83
C GLN A 2 -22.26 -2.65 13.00
N LEU A 3 -22.90 -3.70 12.47
CA LEU A 3 -22.21 -4.77 11.74
C LEU A 3 -21.37 -4.23 10.56
N HIS A 4 -21.87 -3.23 9.84
CA HIS A 4 -21.15 -2.62 8.72
C HIS A 4 -19.89 -1.86 9.15
N GLU A 5 -19.87 -1.25 10.34
CA GLU A 5 -18.68 -0.59 10.88
C GLU A 5 -17.59 -1.61 11.20
N LEU A 6 -17.97 -2.74 11.81
CA LEU A 6 -17.04 -3.83 12.11
C LEU A 6 -16.42 -4.42 10.84
N ILE A 7 -17.26 -4.69 9.82
CA ILE A 7 -16.80 -5.18 8.51
C ILE A 7 -15.84 -4.15 7.89
N GLY A 8 -16.18 -2.86 7.94
CA GLY A 8 -15.32 -1.78 7.44
C GLY A 8 -13.96 -1.73 8.12
N TYR A 9 -13.92 -1.81 9.45
CA TYR A 9 -12.66 -1.83 10.20
C TYR A 9 -11.83 -3.07 9.93
N LEU A 10 -12.44 -4.25 9.88
CA LEU A 10 -11.75 -5.49 9.54
C LEU A 10 -11.21 -5.44 8.12
N ALA A 11 -12.00 -4.97 7.15
CA ALA A 11 -11.57 -4.82 5.77
C ALA A 11 -10.38 -3.87 5.67
N ALA A 12 -10.45 -2.68 6.27
CA ALA A 12 -9.36 -1.70 6.27
C ALA A 12 -8.10 -2.23 6.95
N CYS A 13 -8.25 -2.94 8.08
CA CYS A 13 -7.12 -3.54 8.81
C CYS A 13 -6.46 -4.64 7.98
N LEU A 14 -7.24 -5.60 7.47
CA LEU A 14 -6.71 -6.73 6.70
C LEU A 14 -6.02 -6.27 5.41
N THR A 15 -6.63 -5.34 4.66
CA THR A 15 -6.01 -4.85 3.42
C THR A 15 -4.74 -4.07 3.70
N THR A 16 -4.73 -3.16 4.67
CA THR A 16 -3.55 -2.37 5.02
C THR A 16 -2.42 -3.25 5.57
N CYS A 17 -2.73 -4.14 6.52
CA CYS A 17 -1.76 -5.02 7.15
C CYS A 17 -1.18 -6.05 6.19
N SER A 18 -1.90 -6.42 5.11
CA SER A 18 -1.38 -7.35 4.09
C SER A 18 -0.09 -6.85 3.42
N PHE A 19 0.14 -5.54 3.38
CA PHE A 19 1.37 -4.96 2.82
C PHE A 19 2.56 -5.04 3.77
N VAL A 20 2.36 -5.24 5.07
CA VAL A 20 3.45 -5.29 6.05
C VAL A 20 4.34 -6.52 5.84
N PRO A 21 3.83 -7.76 5.72
CA PRO A 21 4.65 -8.92 5.40
C PRO A 21 5.43 -8.75 4.09
N GLN A 22 4.80 -8.18 3.06
CA GLN A 22 5.44 -7.94 1.77
C GLN A 22 6.58 -6.92 1.88
N ALA A 23 6.34 -5.79 2.56
CA ALA A 23 7.37 -4.78 2.78
C ALA A 23 8.55 -5.35 3.57
N LEU A 24 8.29 -6.07 4.66
CA LEU A 24 9.31 -6.72 5.48
C LEU A 24 10.10 -7.76 4.68
N HIS A 25 9.43 -8.56 3.85
CA HIS A 25 10.08 -9.54 2.99
C HIS A 25 11.03 -8.84 2.01
N THR A 26 10.56 -7.83 1.28
CA THR A 26 11.37 -7.06 0.33
C THR A 26 12.54 -6.35 1.02
N PHE A 27 12.35 -5.81 2.23
CA PHE A 27 13.44 -5.21 2.99
C PHE A 27 14.53 -6.22 3.39
N ARG A 28 14.14 -7.43 3.79
CA ARG A 28 15.07 -8.47 4.25
C ARG A 28 15.81 -9.12 3.10
N THR A 29 15.10 -9.51 2.04
CA THR A 29 15.69 -10.25 0.92
C THR A 29 16.32 -9.34 -0.12
N ARG A 30 15.86 -8.09 -0.20
CA ARG A 30 16.14 -7.17 -1.33
C ARG A 30 15.82 -7.78 -2.69
N ASP A 31 15.00 -8.83 -2.73
CA ASP A 31 14.53 -9.45 -3.95
C ASP A 31 13.21 -8.81 -4.36
N VAL A 32 13.23 -8.18 -5.53
CA VAL A 32 12.10 -7.46 -6.14
C VAL A 32 11.72 -8.05 -7.50
N SER A 33 12.31 -9.19 -7.89
CA SER A 33 12.08 -9.83 -9.19
C SER A 33 10.60 -10.17 -9.40
N GLY A 34 9.93 -10.71 -8.37
CA GLY A 34 8.49 -11.02 -8.40
C GLY A 34 7.54 -9.82 -8.28
N ILE A 35 8.05 -8.59 -8.15
CA ILE A 35 7.22 -7.39 -7.94
C ILE A 35 7.08 -6.64 -9.27
N SER A 36 5.86 -6.57 -9.79
CA SER A 36 5.56 -5.80 -11.00
C SER A 36 5.62 -4.29 -10.72
N LEU A 37 6.52 -3.60 -11.42
CA LEU A 37 6.67 -2.14 -11.33
C LEU A 37 5.39 -1.42 -11.75
N GLY A 38 4.78 -1.84 -12.86
CA GLY A 38 3.56 -1.21 -13.39
C GLY A 38 2.38 -1.35 -12.42
N MET A 39 2.16 -2.56 -11.88
CA MET A 39 1.08 -2.80 -10.93
C MET A 39 1.25 -1.95 -9.67
N TYR A 40 2.44 -1.95 -9.06
CA TYR A 40 2.69 -1.16 -7.85
C TYR A 40 2.63 0.36 -8.10
N SER A 41 3.04 0.82 -9.27
CA SER A 41 2.95 2.24 -9.63
C SER A 41 1.50 2.70 -9.72
N VAL A 42 0.67 1.99 -10.49
CA VAL A 42 -0.77 2.30 -10.62
C VAL A 42 -1.48 2.19 -9.27
N PHE A 43 -1.18 1.14 -8.50
CA PHE A 43 -1.74 0.96 -7.16
C PHE A 43 -1.39 2.12 -6.22
N THR A 44 -0.10 2.51 -6.15
CA THR A 44 0.36 3.58 -5.27
C THR A 44 -0.28 4.92 -5.63
N VAL A 45 -0.39 5.24 -6.92
CA VAL A 45 -1.12 6.43 -7.39
C VAL A 45 -2.61 6.36 -7.02
N GLY A 46 -3.25 5.21 -7.22
CA GLY A 46 -4.65 5.00 -6.84
C GLY A 46 -4.90 5.24 -5.34
N VAL A 47 -4.03 4.72 -4.48
CA VAL A 47 -4.11 4.93 -3.02
C VAL A 47 -3.88 6.40 -2.66
N ALA A 48 -2.97 7.11 -3.33
CA ALA A 48 -2.78 8.55 -3.12
C ALA A 48 -4.04 9.35 -3.50
N LEU A 49 -4.71 8.98 -4.60
CA LEU A 49 -5.98 9.58 -4.99
C LEU A 49 -7.10 9.26 -3.98
N TRP A 50 -7.17 8.04 -3.48
CA TRP A 50 -8.11 7.67 -2.40
C TRP A 50 -7.87 8.43 -1.11
N LEU A 51 -6.62 8.70 -0.75
CA LEU A 51 -6.27 9.54 0.39
C LEU A 51 -6.76 10.98 0.18
N ALA A 52 -6.48 11.58 -0.98
CA ALA A 52 -6.96 12.91 -1.33
C ALA A 52 -8.49 12.99 -1.32
N TYR A 53 -9.16 11.98 -1.84
CA TYR A 53 -10.62 11.84 -1.82
C TYR A 53 -11.15 11.74 -0.38
N GLY A 54 -10.55 10.91 0.46
CA GLY A 54 -10.93 10.78 1.88
C GLY A 54 -10.78 12.09 2.65
N LEU A 55 -9.71 12.84 2.38
CA LEU A 55 -9.49 14.17 2.96
C LEU A 55 -10.59 15.17 2.52
N ALA A 56 -10.93 15.18 1.23
CA ALA A 56 -11.99 16.04 0.69
C ALA A 56 -13.37 15.76 1.31
N LEU A 57 -13.63 14.50 1.71
CA LEU A 57 -14.85 14.09 2.40
C LEU A 57 -14.78 14.18 3.93
N ALA A 58 -13.64 14.56 4.51
CA ALA A 58 -13.35 14.45 5.96
C ALA A 58 -13.61 13.04 6.53
N ALA A 59 -13.46 12.00 5.70
CA ALA A 59 -13.72 10.61 6.06
C ALA A 59 -12.48 9.97 6.70
N TRP A 60 -12.26 10.24 7.99
CA TRP A 60 -11.06 9.81 8.72
C TRP A 60 -10.69 8.31 8.61
N PRO A 61 -11.64 7.35 8.62
CA PRO A 61 -11.29 5.95 8.42
C PRO A 61 -10.62 5.68 7.06
N ILE A 62 -11.09 6.33 5.99
CA ILE A 62 -10.51 6.24 4.64
C ILE A 62 -9.13 6.89 4.62
N VAL A 63 -9.00 8.06 5.26
CA VAL A 63 -7.74 8.82 5.35
C VAL A 63 -6.66 7.98 6.04
N VAL A 64 -6.95 7.45 7.23
CA VAL A 64 -5.97 6.68 8.02
C VAL A 64 -5.55 5.41 7.29
N ALA A 65 -6.50 4.64 6.74
CA ALA A 65 -6.19 3.41 6.03
C ALA A 65 -5.33 3.65 4.78
N ASN A 66 -5.67 4.64 3.96
CA ASN A 66 -4.91 4.94 2.74
C ASN A 66 -3.56 5.60 3.05
N ALA A 67 -3.43 6.40 4.12
CA ALA A 67 -2.15 6.96 4.51
C ALA A 67 -1.13 5.87 4.89
N ILE A 68 -1.54 4.88 5.69
CA ILE A 68 -0.67 3.77 6.08
C ILE A 68 -0.35 2.90 4.85
N THR A 69 -1.36 2.58 4.04
CA THR A 69 -1.17 1.80 2.81
C THR A 69 -0.22 2.50 1.84
N LEU A 70 -0.33 3.82 1.67
CA LEU A 70 0.52 4.62 0.80
C LEU A 70 1.99 4.58 1.26
N ALA A 71 2.23 4.68 2.58
CA ALA A 71 3.58 4.59 3.13
C ALA A 71 4.22 3.22 2.86
N LEU A 72 3.48 2.13 3.07
CA LEU A 72 3.95 0.77 2.82
C LEU A 72 4.17 0.49 1.32
N ALA A 73 3.18 0.81 0.50
CA ALA A 73 3.24 0.60 -0.95
C ALA A 73 4.33 1.45 -1.61
N GLY A 74 4.45 2.72 -1.21
CA GLY A 74 5.50 3.62 -1.68
C GLY A 74 6.91 3.13 -1.31
N THR A 75 7.06 2.53 -0.13
CA THR A 75 8.31 1.91 0.29
C THR A 75 8.67 0.70 -0.57
N ILE A 76 7.72 -0.19 -0.85
CA ILE A 76 7.93 -1.35 -1.73
C ILE A 76 8.26 -0.89 -3.15
N LEU A 77 7.51 0.08 -3.68
CA LEU A 77 7.73 0.64 -5.01
C LEU A 77 9.13 1.29 -5.11
N GLY A 78 9.52 2.07 -4.11
CA GLY A 78 10.87 2.66 -4.04
C GLY A 78 11.98 1.61 -4.06
N MET A 79 11.79 0.49 -3.35
CA MET A 79 12.70 -0.65 -3.42
C MET A 79 12.73 -1.32 -4.79
N LYS A 80 11.57 -1.52 -5.46
CA LYS A 80 11.53 -2.07 -6.83
C LYS A 80 12.27 -1.16 -7.80
N VAL A 81 12.10 0.16 -7.70
CA VAL A 81 12.83 1.12 -8.55
C VAL A 81 14.33 1.07 -8.27
N LEU A 82 14.74 1.06 -7.00
CA LEU A 82 16.16 1.07 -6.62
C LEU A 82 16.90 -0.21 -7.01
N TYR A 83 16.29 -1.38 -6.76
CA TYR A 83 16.93 -2.68 -6.95
C TYR A 83 16.63 -3.30 -8.33
N GLY A 84 15.48 -3.03 -8.93
CA GLY A 84 15.11 -3.51 -10.26
C GLY A 84 15.95 -2.90 -11.38
N VAL A 85 16.39 -1.64 -11.23
CA VAL A 85 17.34 -1.03 -12.18
C VAL A 85 18.70 -1.73 -12.17
N ARG A 86 19.08 -2.38 -11.05
CA ARG A 86 20.37 -3.08 -10.91
C ARG A 86 20.35 -4.52 -11.42
N ARG A 87 19.17 -5.08 -11.70
CA ARG A 87 18.97 -6.43 -12.23
C ARG A 87 17.85 -6.37 -13.27
N PRO A 88 18.17 -6.11 -14.55
CA PRO A 88 17.17 -6.22 -15.60
C PRO A 88 16.65 -7.67 -15.62
N ASP A 89 15.33 -7.77 -15.47
CA ASP A 89 14.57 -9.02 -15.46
C ASP A 89 14.73 -9.80 -16.77
#